data_AF-A0A1A9I4P7-F1
#
_entry.id   AF-A0A1A9I4P7-F1
#
_cell.length_a   1.000
_cell.length_b   1.000
_cell.length_c   1.000
_cell.angle_alpha   90.00
_cell.angle_beta   90.00
_cell.angle_gamma   90.00
#
_symmetry.space_group_name_H-M   'P 1'
#
loop_
_entity.id
_entity.type
_entity.pdbx_description
1 polymer ?
#
loop_
_entity_poly.entity_id
_entity_poly.type
_entity_poly.pdbx_seq_one_letter_code
_entity_poly.pdbx_strand_id
1 'polypeptide(L)' 'MTAIMGVWNQIAQYLFLKKKDPNQPKSKWVGYMHGINRLSILLFLAALIVIIVKLLLRR' A
#
# COMPACT_ATOMS: atom_id res chain seq x y z
N MET A 1 -16.46 -14.13 -12.23
CA MET A 1 -17.34 -13.01 -12.62
C MET A 1 -17.81 -12.34 -11.35
N THR A 2 -17.53 -11.08 -11.00
CA THR A 2 -16.79 -9.96 -11.58
C THR A 2 -16.39 -9.13 -10.37
N ALA A 3 -15.10 -9.03 -10.03
CA ALA A 3 -14.69 -8.17 -8.93
C ALA A 3 -13.75 -7.11 -9.48
N ILE A 4 -14.34 -6.05 -10.03
CA ILE A 4 -13.67 -4.75 -10.00
C ILE A 4 -13.56 -4.43 -8.51
N MET A 5 -12.47 -4.84 -7.86
CA MET A 5 -12.17 -4.41 -6.50
C MET A 5 -11.99 -2.90 -6.57
N GLY A 6 -12.98 -2.16 -6.07
CA GLY A 6 -12.93 -0.70 -6.09
C GLY A 6 -11.64 -0.18 -5.47
N VAL A 7 -11.08 0.88 -6.05
CA VAL A 7 -9.82 1.51 -5.63
C VAL A 7 -9.77 1.74 -4.11
N TRP A 8 -10.89 2.18 -3.53
CA TRP A 8 -11.03 2.37 -2.08
C TRP A 8 -10.83 1.09 -1.25
N ASN A 9 -11.30 -0.05 -1.75
CA ASN A 9 -11.16 -1.34 -1.09
C ASN A 9 -9.70 -1.82 -1.11
N GLN A 10 -8.98 -1.55 -2.20
CA GLN A 10 -7.56 -1.82 -2.31
C GLN A 10 -6.76 -0.92 -1.35
N ILE A 11 -7.04 0.39 -1.33
CA ILE A 11 -6.41 1.32 -0.39
C ILE A 11 -6.62 0.86 1.06
N ALA A 12 -7.86 0.51 1.44
CA ALA A 12 -8.17 0.02 2.79
C ALA A 12 -7.45 -1.30 3.13
N GLN A 13 -7.29 -2.21 2.18
CA GLN A 13 -6.51 -3.44 2.37
C GLN A 13 -5.00 -3.16 2.54
N TYR A 14 -4.45 -2.21 1.77
CA TYR A 14 -3.03 -1.85 1.84
C TYR A 14 -2.66 -1.06 3.10
N LEU A 15 -3.55 -0.19 3.56
CA LEU A 15 -3.40 0.54 4.82
C LEU A 15 -3.80 -0.29 6.06
N PHE A 16 -4.06 -1.60 5.90
CA PHE A 16 -4.47 -2.51 6.97
C PHE A 16 -5.77 -2.12 7.70
N LEU A 17 -6.57 -1.22 7.13
CA LEU A 17 -7.84 -0.75 7.69
C LEU A 17 -8.94 -1.81 7.56
N LYS A 18 -8.71 -2.84 6.74
CA LYS A 18 -9.64 -3.94 6.52
C LYS A 18 -9.06 -5.26 7.04
N LYS A 19 -9.89 -6.04 7.75
CA LYS A 19 -9.56 -7.42 8.12
C LYS A 19 -9.24 -8.25 6.87
N LYS A 20 -8.32 -9.19 7.04
CA LYS A 20 -7.93 -10.17 6.03
C LYS A 20 -9.16 -10.92 5.53
N ASP A 21 -9.32 -11.01 4.21
CA ASP A 21 -10.47 -11.69 3.61
C ASP A 21 -10.39 -13.20 3.91
N PRO A 22 -11.42 -13.82 4.54
CA PRO A 22 -11.40 -15.24 4.86
C PRO A 22 -11.34 -16.14 3.62
N ASN A 23 -11.78 -15.65 2.46
CA ASN A 23 -11.80 -16.38 1.19
C ASN A 23 -10.50 -16.20 0.39
N GLN A 24 -9.53 -15.43 0.90
CA GLN A 24 -8.30 -15.21 0.15
C GLN A 24 -7.50 -16.50 0.01
N PRO A 25 -6.79 -16.71 -1.12
CA PRO A 25 -5.88 -17.83 -1.26
C PRO A 25 -4.81 -17.77 -0.16
N LYS A 26 -4.66 -18.86 0.58
CA LYS A 26 -3.68 -19.02 1.67
C LYS A 26 -2.29 -19.35 1.13
N SER A 27 -1.82 -18.61 0.13
CA SER A 27 -0.48 -18.78 -0.43
C SER A 27 0.52 -17.77 0.12
N LYS A 28 1.79 -18.17 0.23
CA LYS A 28 2.88 -17.26 0.61
C LYS A 28 3.03 -16.10 -0.39
N TRP A 29 2.74 -16.36 -1.68
CA TRP A 29 2.79 -15.37 -2.77
C TRP A 29 1.88 -14.16 -2.55
N VAL A 30 0.66 -14.36 -2.02
CA VAL A 30 -0.25 -13.26 -1.68
C VAL A 30 0.34 -12.38 -0.56
N GLY A 31 1.02 -13.01 0.41
CA GLY A 31 1.73 -12.29 1.47
C GLY A 31 2.88 -11.45 0.92
N TYR A 32 3.67 -11.99 -0.02
CA TYR A 32 4.75 -11.25 -0.68
C TYR A 32 4.24 -10.07 -1.50
N MET A 33 3.16 -10.24 -2.27
CA MET A 33 2.53 -9.15 -3.01
C MET A 33 2.13 -7.99 -2.08
N HIS A 34 1.52 -8.31 -0.94
CA HIS A 34 1.13 -7.28 0.03
C HIS A 34 2.35 -6.63 0.70
N GLY A 35 3.39 -7.41 0.98
CA GLY A 35 4.67 -6.91 1.51
C GLY A 35 5.34 -5.90 0.59
N ILE A 36 5.45 -6.23 -0.70
CA ILE A 36 6.02 -5.34 -1.72
C ILE A 36 5.22 -4.03 -1.80
N ASN A 37 3.89 -4.10 -1.76
CA ASN A 37 3.08 -2.88 -1.87
C ASN A 37 3.12 -2.01 -0.60
N ARG A 38 3.33 -2.59 0.57
CA ARG A 38 3.58 -1.82 1.80
C ARG A 38 4.94 -1.14 1.75
N LEU A 39 5.96 -1.85 1.27
CA LEU A 39 7.31 -1.30 1.13
C LEU A 39 7.33 -0.15 0.12
N SER A 40 6.63 -0.28 -1.01
CA SER A 40 6.55 0.78 -2.02
C SER A 40 5.89 2.06 -1.48
N ILE A 41 4.81 1.95 -0.68
CA ILE A 41 4.18 3.11 -0.03
C ILE A 41 5.14 3.77 0.96
N LEU A 42 5.86 3.00 1.78
CA LEU A 42 6.83 3.56 2.73
C LEU A 42 7.96 4.30 2.02
N LEU A 43 8.52 3.72 0.96
CA LEU A 43 9.57 4.35 0.16
C LEU A 43 9.06 5.62 -0.55
N PHE A 44 7.85 5.57 -1.11
CA PHE A 44 7.21 6.73 -1.74
C PHE A 44 7.01 7.88 -0.74
N LEU A 45 6.48 7.59 0.45
CA LEU A 45 6.28 8.60 1.50
C LEU A 45 7.61 9.16 2.00
N ALA A 46 8.64 8.32 2.16
CA ALA A 46 9.98 8.77 2.53
C ALA A 46 10.57 9.73 1.48
N ALA A 47 10.45 9.41 0.19
CA ALA A 47 10.86 10.29 -0.89
C ALA A 47 10.07 11.61 -0.90
N LEU A 48 8.76 11.56 -0.68
CA LEU A 48 7.90 12.74 -0.60
C LEU A 48 8.31 13.66 0.55
N ILE A 49 8.61 13.10 1.72
CA ILE A 49 9.14 13.84 2.88
C ILE A 49 10.46 14.52 2.50
N VAL A 50 11.41 13.80 1.87
CA VAL A 50 12.68 14.38 1.44
C VAL A 50 12.49 15.54 0.47
N ILE A 51 11.57 15.42 -0.49
CA ILE A 51 11.26 16.48 -1.46
C ILE A 51 10.67 17.70 -0.74
N ILE A 52 9.69 17.51 0.14
CA ILE A 52 9.05 18.60 0.90
C ILE A 52 10.07 19.30 1.78
N VAL A 53 10.88 18.55 2.54
CA VAL A 53 11.93 19.09 3.41
C VAL A 53 12.94 19.89 2.57
N LYS A 54 13.38 19.35 1.44
CA LYS A 54 14.26 20.09 0.52
C LYS A 54 13.60 21.36 -0.01
N LEU A 55 12.33 21.31 -0.41
CA LEU A 55 11.62 22.47 -0.96
C LEU A 55 11.42 23.57 0.08
N LEU A 56 11.16 23.22 1.34
CA LEU A 56 10.92 24.18 2.42
C LEU A 56 12.20 24.72 3.06
N LEU A 57 13.25 23.89 3.17
CA LEU A 57 14.54 24.29 3.76
C LEU A 57 15.50 24.91 2.73
N ARG A 58 15.33 24.63 1.44
CA ARG A 58 16.01 25.35 0.35
C ARG A 58 15.22 26.63 0.08
N ARG A 59 15.38 27.63 0.95
CA ARG A 59 15.14 29.04 0.58
C ARG A 59 15.92 29.36 -0.70
#